data_AF-A0A674APZ4-F1
#
_entry.id   AF-A0A674APZ4-F1
#
_cell.length_a   1.000
_cell.length_b   1.000
_cell.length_c   1.000
_cell.angle_alpha   90.00
_cell.angle_beta   90.00
_cell.angle_gamma   90.00
#
_symmetry.space_group_name_H-M   'P 1'
#
loop_
_entity.id
_entity.type
_entity.pdbx_description
1 polymer ?
#
loop_
_entity_poly.entity_id
_entity_poly.type
_entity_poly.pdbx_seq_one_letter_code
_entity_poly.pdbx_strand_id
1 'polypeptide(L)'
;MVTPHFLPAVFILEANWPSLPIHSIKMQLFLRAQNTHTLEVTGQETVRDLKVHVQNLEGLLVEDQVLLLAGSPLEDASSLVECGISEHCTLEVAGRLLGGKVHGSLARAGKVRGQTPKVDKQEKKKKKTGRAKRRIQYNRRFVNVVPTFGKKKGPNANS
;
A
#
# COMPACT_ATOMS: atom_id res chain seq x y z
N MET A 1 -69.46 -4.03 60.78
CA MET A 1 -68.94 -5.37 60.45
C MET A 1 -69.88 -5.94 59.39
N VAL A 2 -69.54 -6.26 58.15
CA VAL A 2 -68.34 -6.29 57.31
C VAL A 2 -68.91 -6.29 55.86
N THR A 3 -68.34 -5.51 54.94
CA THR A 3 -68.60 -5.59 53.49
C THR A 3 -68.05 -6.90 52.92
N PRO A 4 -68.59 -7.41 51.80
CA PRO A 4 -67.75 -7.48 50.59
C PRO A 4 -68.55 -7.10 49.33
N HIS A 5 -68.03 -6.19 48.48
CA HIS A 5 -67.15 -6.47 47.34
C HIS A 5 -67.71 -7.49 46.34
N PHE A 6 -68.05 -7.04 45.12
CA PHE A 6 -67.33 -7.45 43.90
C PHE A 6 -67.66 -6.49 42.73
N LEU A 7 -66.64 -6.21 41.92
CA LEU A 7 -66.48 -5.08 41.00
C LEU A 7 -67.31 -5.22 39.69
N PRO A 8 -67.74 -4.11 39.06
CA PRO A 8 -68.07 -4.13 37.64
C PRO A 8 -66.79 -4.16 36.80
N ALA A 9 -66.76 -5.07 35.82
CA ALA A 9 -65.71 -5.19 34.84
C ALA A 9 -65.55 -3.87 34.05
N VAL A 10 -64.43 -3.18 34.29
CA VAL A 10 -63.97 -2.11 33.41
C VAL A 10 -63.40 -2.80 32.17
N PHE A 11 -64.16 -2.76 31.07
CA PHE A 11 -63.66 -3.01 29.73
C PHE A 11 -62.55 -1.97 29.46
N ILE A 12 -61.31 -2.36 29.67
CA ILE A 12 -60.16 -1.63 29.15
C ILE A 12 -60.18 -1.89 27.64
N LEU A 13 -60.72 -0.94 26.89
CA LEU A 13 -60.49 -0.87 25.45
C LEU A 13 -58.99 -0.56 25.31
N GLU A 14 -58.18 -1.59 25.08
CA GLU A 14 -56.81 -1.46 24.59
C GLU A 14 -56.91 -0.73 23.26
N ALA A 15 -56.73 0.58 23.34
CA ALA A 15 -56.56 1.41 22.19
C ALA A 15 -55.19 1.08 21.59
N ASN A 16 -55.20 0.14 20.66
CA ASN A 16 -54.12 -0.15 19.75
C ASN A 16 -53.99 1.06 18.81
N TRP A 17 -53.29 2.10 19.27
CA TRP A 17 -52.77 3.13 18.37
C TRP A 17 -51.72 2.46 17.48
N PRO A 18 -51.88 2.44 16.15
CA PRO A 18 -50.80 2.02 15.28
C PRO A 18 -49.62 2.95 15.59
N SER A 19 -48.47 2.37 15.90
CA SER A 19 -47.21 3.10 15.97
C SER A 19 -47.04 3.83 14.65
N LEU A 20 -47.30 5.14 14.68
CA LEU A 20 -47.01 6.01 13.54
C LEU A 20 -45.55 5.76 13.17
N PRO A 21 -45.22 5.60 11.88
CA PRO A 21 -43.83 5.46 11.47
C PRO A 21 -43.09 6.69 11.99
N ILE A 22 -42.18 6.45 12.92
CA ILE A 22 -41.17 7.44 13.32
C ILE A 22 -40.62 7.92 12.00
N HIS A 23 -40.85 9.19 11.68
CA HIS A 23 -40.34 9.77 10.45
C HIS A 23 -38.85 9.48 10.45
N SER A 24 -38.45 8.55 9.59
CA SER A 24 -37.04 8.25 9.37
C SER A 24 -36.45 9.55 8.87
N ILE A 25 -35.71 10.25 9.73
CA ILE A 25 -35.10 11.52 9.40
C ILE A 25 -34.06 11.20 8.34
N LYS A 26 -34.47 11.33 7.07
CA LYS A 26 -33.59 11.24 5.93
C LYS A 26 -32.74 12.50 5.93
N MET A 27 -31.43 12.34 5.93
CA MET A 27 -30.47 13.42 5.82
C MET A 27 -29.78 13.34 4.46
N GLN A 28 -29.44 14.51 3.90
CA GLN A 28 -28.73 14.58 2.62
C GLN A 28 -27.24 14.80 2.86
N LEU A 29 -26.40 14.07 2.13
CA LEU A 29 -24.94 14.19 2.16
C LEU A 29 -24.38 14.47 0.77
N PHE A 30 -23.22 15.12 0.73
CA PHE A 30 -22.44 15.32 -0.48
C PHE A 30 -21.21 14.40 -0.47
N LEU A 31 -21.06 13.59 -1.50
CA LEU A 31 -19.87 12.76 -1.70
C LEU A 31 -19.02 13.37 -2.80
N ARG A 32 -17.76 13.68 -2.49
CA ARG A 32 -16.79 14.19 -3.45
C ARG A 32 -15.81 13.07 -3.83
N ALA A 33 -16.05 12.45 -4.97
CA ALA A 33 -15.21 11.41 -5.58
C ALA A 33 -14.58 11.92 -6.90
N GLN A 34 -14.65 11.16 -8.01
CA GLN A 34 -14.33 11.72 -9.33
C GLN A 34 -15.39 12.75 -9.73
N ASN A 35 -16.65 12.45 -9.41
CA ASN A 35 -17.76 13.38 -9.49
C ASN A 35 -18.35 13.65 -8.10
N THR A 36 -19.07 14.77 -7.99
CA THR A 36 -19.82 15.09 -6.77
C THR A 36 -21.21 14.46 -6.85
N HIS A 37 -21.57 13.64 -5.87
CA HIS A 37 -22.87 12.98 -5.76
C HIS A 37 -23.63 13.46 -4.53
N THR A 38 -24.96 13.44 -4.60
CA THR A 38 -25.83 13.66 -3.45
C THR A 38 -26.42 12.33 -3.00
N LEU A 39 -26.29 12.00 -1.71
CA LEU A 39 -26.89 10.81 -1.12
C LEU A 39 -27.97 11.18 -0.11
N GLU A 40 -29.11 10.50 -0.18
CA GLU A 40 -30.08 10.47 0.92
C GLU A 40 -29.79 9.25 1.79
N VAL A 41 -29.50 9.48 3.06
CA VAL A 41 -29.14 8.43 4.00
C VAL A 41 -29.98 8.55 5.26
N THR A 42 -30.19 7.44 5.94
CA THR A 42 -30.74 7.42 7.29
C THR A 42 -29.58 7.47 8.27
N GLY A 43 -29.61 8.34 9.27
CA GLY A 43 -28.46 8.54 10.19
C GLY A 43 -27.97 7.27 10.91
N GLN A 44 -28.74 6.17 10.88
CA GLN A 44 -28.39 4.87 11.45
C GLN A 44 -27.48 4.01 10.55
N GLU A 45 -27.24 4.41 9.31
CA GLU A 45 -26.36 3.68 8.39
C GLU A 45 -24.90 3.69 8.87
N THR A 46 -24.13 2.73 8.36
CA THR A 46 -22.70 2.63 8.66
C THR A 46 -21.86 3.24 7.53
N VAL A 47 -20.61 3.56 7.85
CA VAL A 47 -19.63 4.01 6.84
C VAL A 47 -19.45 2.96 5.73
N ARG A 48 -19.58 1.65 6.06
CA ARG A 48 -19.54 0.58 5.07
C ARG A 48 -20.69 0.66 4.06
N ASP A 49 -21.89 1.02 4.50
CA ASP A 49 -23.06 1.17 3.62
C ASP A 49 -22.84 2.31 2.62
N LEU A 50 -22.24 3.43 3.07
CA LEU A 50 -21.83 4.51 2.18
C LEU A 50 -20.78 4.08 1.16
N LYS A 51 -19.81 3.25 1.54
CA LYS A 51 -18.82 2.71 0.59
C LYS A 51 -19.46 1.83 -0.49
N VAL A 52 -20.49 1.07 -0.13
CA VAL A 52 -21.28 0.29 -1.11
C VAL A 52 -22.01 1.25 -2.08
N HIS A 53 -22.56 2.36 -1.59
CA HIS A 53 -23.15 3.38 -2.47
C HIS A 53 -22.12 4.00 -3.41
N VAL A 54 -20.94 4.33 -2.91
CA VAL A 54 -19.82 4.81 -3.74
C VAL A 54 -19.41 3.77 -4.79
N GLN A 55 -19.39 2.48 -4.44
CA GLN A 55 -19.05 1.42 -5.40
C GLN A 55 -20.05 1.38 -6.57
N ASN A 56 -21.34 1.56 -6.29
CA ASN A 56 -22.37 1.57 -7.32
C ASN A 56 -22.29 2.81 -8.22
N LEU A 57 -21.91 3.96 -7.65
CA LEU A 57 -21.85 5.24 -8.39
C LEU A 57 -20.55 5.41 -9.19
N GLU A 58 -19.41 5.03 -8.62
CA GLU A 58 -18.07 5.33 -9.15
C GLU A 58 -17.31 4.07 -9.61
N GLY A 59 -17.83 2.88 -9.33
CA GLY A 59 -17.20 1.60 -9.72
C GLY A 59 -15.94 1.25 -8.91
N LEU A 60 -15.64 1.96 -7.81
CA LEU A 60 -14.53 1.66 -6.92
C LEU A 60 -14.90 0.51 -5.97
N LEU A 61 -14.05 -0.50 -5.82
CA LEU A 61 -14.29 -1.56 -4.83
C LEU A 61 -14.27 -1.00 -3.40
N VAL A 62 -15.15 -1.49 -2.53
CA VAL A 62 -15.26 -1.03 -1.12
C VAL A 62 -13.91 -1.06 -0.39
N GLU A 63 -13.08 -2.07 -0.64
CA GLU A 63 -11.76 -2.24 -0.03
C GLU A 63 -10.74 -1.18 -0.49
N ASP A 64 -10.90 -0.68 -1.71
CA ASP A 64 -10.03 0.33 -2.29
C ASP A 64 -10.48 1.75 -1.94
N GLN A 65 -11.61 1.92 -1.23
CA GLN A 65 -12.14 3.22 -0.84
C GLN A 65 -11.71 3.63 0.57
N VAL A 66 -11.39 4.92 0.71
CA VAL A 66 -11.20 5.60 1.99
C VAL A 66 -12.14 6.80 2.03
N LEU A 67 -13.13 6.76 2.91
CA LEU A 67 -14.02 7.89 3.17
C LEU A 67 -13.38 8.79 4.22
N LEU A 68 -13.36 10.09 3.95
CA LEU A 68 -12.71 11.10 4.78
C LEU A 68 -13.72 12.17 5.17
N LEU A 69 -13.74 12.52 6.46
CA LEU A 69 -14.44 13.69 6.98
C LEU A 69 -13.39 14.70 7.47
N ALA A 70 -13.37 15.90 6.87
CA ALA A 70 -12.37 16.93 7.17
C ALA A 70 -10.92 16.42 7.14
N GLY A 71 -10.61 15.52 6.20
CA GLY A 71 -9.29 14.90 6.05
C GLY A 71 -9.00 13.73 7.01
N SER A 72 -9.92 13.38 7.91
CA SER A 72 -9.77 12.23 8.82
C SER A 72 -10.47 11.00 8.27
N PRO A 73 -9.79 9.84 8.13
CA PRO A 73 -10.38 8.63 7.56
C PRO A 73 -11.41 8.04 8.53
N LEU A 74 -12.54 7.60 7.98
CA LEU A 74 -13.63 6.98 8.72
C LEU A 74 -13.47 5.45 8.74
N GLU A 75 -13.85 4.84 9.86
CA GLU A 75 -13.82 3.39 10.06
C GLU A 75 -15.14 2.75 9.62
N ASP A 76 -15.05 1.55 9.02
CA ASP A 76 -16.21 0.87 8.41
C ASP A 76 -17.30 0.48 9.40
N ALA A 77 -16.92 0.24 10.67
CA ALA A 77 -17.83 -0.21 11.71
C ALA A 77 -18.59 0.93 12.42
N SER A 78 -18.18 2.18 12.20
CA SER A 78 -18.79 3.34 12.84
C SER A 78 -20.09 3.74 12.14
N SER A 79 -21.09 4.14 12.93
CA SER A 79 -22.31 4.75 12.40
C SER A 79 -22.07 6.19 11.95
N LEU A 80 -22.93 6.74 11.09
CA LEU A 80 -22.79 8.12 10.62
C LEU A 80 -22.86 9.15 11.77
N VAL A 81 -23.73 8.92 12.76
CA VAL A 81 -23.87 9.81 13.92
C VAL A 81 -22.61 9.81 14.78
N GLU A 82 -22.01 8.64 15.04
CA GLU A 82 -20.78 8.51 15.83
C GLU A 82 -19.57 9.16 15.14
N CYS A 83 -19.56 9.14 13.80
CA CYS A 83 -18.55 9.83 13.00
C CYS A 83 -18.71 11.36 13.00
N GLY A 84 -19.77 11.91 13.61
CA GLY A 84 -20.06 13.34 13.61
C GLY A 84 -20.58 13.85 12.26
N ILE A 85 -21.16 12.97 11.43
CA ILE A 85 -21.71 13.34 10.13
C ILE A 85 -23.11 13.92 10.33
N SER A 86 -23.28 15.17 9.92
CA SER A 86 -24.54 15.91 9.98
C SER A 86 -25.20 16.06 8.60
N GLU A 87 -26.41 16.61 8.58
CA GLU A 87 -27.06 17.01 7.33
C GLU A 87 -26.18 18.00 6.54
N HIS A 88 -26.19 17.85 5.23
CA HIS A 88 -25.41 18.63 4.26
C HIS A 88 -23.89 18.54 4.43
N CYS A 89 -23.40 17.51 5.14
CA CYS A 89 -21.97 17.28 5.27
C CYS A 89 -21.36 16.79 3.95
N THR A 90 -20.10 17.16 3.69
CA THR A 90 -19.34 16.72 2.52
C THR A 90 -18.27 15.72 2.93
N LEU A 91 -18.32 14.51 2.36
CA LEU A 91 -17.31 13.47 2.54
C LEU A 91 -16.43 13.39 1.31
N GLU A 92 -15.12 13.23 1.51
CA GLU A 92 -14.17 13.00 0.42
C GLU A 92 -13.93 11.50 0.25
N VAL A 93 -14.00 11.03 -0.99
CA VAL A 93 -13.69 9.64 -1.36
C VAL A 93 -12.30 9.61 -1.97
N ALA A 94 -11.37 8.93 -1.30
CA ALA A 94 -10.04 8.67 -1.83
C ALA A 94 -9.88 7.18 -2.17
N GLY A 95 -9.24 6.90 -3.31
CA GLY A 95 -8.82 5.54 -3.66
C GLY A 95 -7.48 5.18 -3.02
N ARG A 96 -7.35 3.97 -2.48
CA ARG A 96 -6.05 3.41 -2.08
C ARG A 96 -5.20 3.21 -3.33
N LEU A 97 -4.08 3.93 -3.41
CA LEU A 97 -3.11 3.73 -4.47
C LEU A 97 -2.31 2.46 -4.19
N LEU A 98 -2.68 1.35 -4.85
CA LEU A 98 -1.81 0.18 -4.95
C LEU A 98 -0.56 0.61 -5.73
N GLY A 99 0.61 0.57 -5.08
CA GLY A 99 1.89 1.06 -5.62
C GLY A 99 2.10 0.63 -7.07
N GLY A 100 2.13 1.61 -7.97
CA GLY A 100 2.31 1.37 -9.40
C GLY A 100 3.67 0.74 -9.72
N LYS A 101 3.77 0.16 -10.92
CA LYS A 101 4.99 -0.44 -11.48
C LYS A 101 6.23 0.40 -11.15
N VAL A 102 7.15 -0.17 -10.38
CA VAL A 102 8.45 0.42 -10.07
C VAL A 102 9.15 0.81 -11.38
N HIS A 103 9.37 2.10 -11.58
CA HIS A 103 10.02 2.64 -12.78
C HIS A 103 11.54 2.46 -12.71
N GLY A 104 11.96 1.20 -12.87
CA GLY A 104 13.35 0.77 -12.95
C GLY A 104 13.42 -0.52 -13.75
N SER A 105 13.45 -0.41 -15.08
CA SER A 105 13.44 -1.60 -15.93
C SER A 105 14.76 -2.38 -15.79
N LEU A 106 14.68 -3.68 -15.48
CA LEU A 106 15.81 -4.61 -15.51
C LEU A 106 16.28 -4.94 -16.93
N ALA A 107 15.78 -4.24 -17.94
CA ALA A 107 16.00 -4.48 -19.37
C ALA A 107 17.48 -4.42 -19.80
N ARG A 108 18.36 -3.83 -18.97
CA ARG A 108 19.80 -3.70 -19.26
C ARG A 108 20.68 -4.73 -18.52
N ALA A 109 20.10 -5.60 -17.71
CA ALA A 109 20.85 -6.61 -16.97
C ALA A 109 21.62 -7.53 -17.94
N GLY A 110 22.94 -7.63 -17.78
CA GLY A 110 23.78 -8.54 -18.57
C GLY A 110 24.11 -8.10 -20.00
N LYS A 111 23.63 -6.95 -20.50
CA LYS A 111 23.85 -6.49 -21.89
C LYS A 111 25.33 -6.52 -22.31
N VAL A 112 26.21 -5.94 -21.48
CA VAL A 112 27.65 -5.86 -21.79
C VAL A 112 28.32 -7.25 -21.74
N ARG A 113 27.90 -8.11 -20.82
CA ARG A 113 28.44 -9.48 -20.71
C ARG A 113 28.08 -10.34 -21.93
N GLY A 114 26.92 -10.12 -22.55
CA GLY A 114 26.49 -10.84 -23.76
C GLY A 114 27.09 -10.29 -25.05
N GLN A 115 27.37 -8.98 -25.11
CA GLN A 115 27.95 -8.34 -26.30
C GLN A 115 29.46 -8.57 -26.44
N THR A 116 30.18 -8.80 -25.34
CA THR A 116 31.63 -8.98 -25.40
C THR A 116 32.01 -10.32 -26.03
N PRO A 117 32.94 -10.36 -27.00
CA PRO A 117 33.38 -11.60 -27.62
C PRO A 117 34.01 -12.51 -26.57
N LYS A 118 33.62 -13.79 -26.58
CA LYS A 118 34.15 -14.76 -25.62
C LYS A 118 35.55 -15.19 -26.05
N VAL A 119 36.57 -14.53 -25.51
CA VAL A 119 37.97 -14.92 -25.74
C VAL A 119 38.28 -16.19 -24.94
N ASP A 120 38.66 -17.25 -25.64
CA ASP A 120 39.07 -18.51 -25.03
C ASP A 120 40.39 -18.37 -24.26
N LYS A 121 40.51 -19.15 -23.18
CA LYS A 121 41.72 -19.17 -22.38
C LYS A 121 42.79 -19.98 -23.12
N GLN A 122 43.82 -19.30 -23.59
CA GLN A 122 45.02 -19.97 -24.10
C GLN A 122 45.70 -20.78 -22.99
N GLU A 123 46.14 -22.00 -23.31
CA GLU A 123 46.91 -22.82 -22.39
C GLU A 123 48.29 -22.18 -22.15
N LYS A 124 48.55 -21.81 -20.91
CA LYS A 124 49.85 -21.28 -20.48
C LYS A 124 50.53 -22.30 -19.58
N LYS A 125 51.86 -22.39 -19.68
CA LYS A 125 52.68 -23.26 -18.82
C LYS A 125 52.31 -23.04 -17.35
N LYS A 126 52.04 -24.15 -16.63
CA LYS A 126 51.70 -24.13 -15.21
C LYS A 126 52.78 -23.39 -14.42
N LYS A 127 52.37 -22.37 -13.66
CA LYS A 127 53.29 -21.60 -12.80
C LYS A 127 53.75 -22.49 -11.64
N LYS A 128 55.06 -22.53 -11.38
CA LYS A 128 55.60 -23.19 -10.18
C LYS A 128 55.03 -22.52 -8.92
N THR A 129 54.86 -23.28 -7.84
CA THR A 129 54.30 -22.84 -6.55
C THR A 129 55.32 -23.03 -5.42
N GLY A 130 55.00 -22.54 -4.22
CA GLY A 130 55.81 -22.73 -3.01
C GLY A 130 57.22 -22.13 -3.06
N ARG A 131 58.19 -22.85 -2.45
CA ARG A 131 59.60 -22.44 -2.36
C ARG A 131 60.23 -22.19 -3.73
N ALA A 132 59.90 -23.02 -4.71
CA ALA A 132 60.40 -22.87 -6.07
C ALA A 132 59.95 -21.54 -6.72
N LYS A 133 58.70 -21.12 -6.49
CA LYS A 133 58.19 -19.82 -6.96
C LYS A 133 58.91 -18.66 -6.28
N ARG A 134 59.12 -18.74 -4.96
CA ARG A 134 59.80 -17.70 -4.18
C ARG A 134 61.25 -17.51 -4.62
N ARG A 135 61.99 -18.61 -4.88
CA ARG A 135 63.35 -18.56 -5.42
C ARG A 135 63.40 -17.84 -6.77
N ILE A 136 62.48 -18.16 -7.69
CA ILE A 136 62.40 -17.49 -9.00
C ILE A 136 62.11 -16.00 -8.85
N GLN A 137 61.22 -15.63 -7.93
CA GLN A 137 60.87 -14.22 -7.68
C GLN A 137 62.05 -13.42 -7.10
N TYR A 138 62.80 -14.00 -6.17
CA TYR A 138 64.01 -13.38 -5.60
C TYR A 138 65.06 -13.14 -6.69
N ASN A 139 65.38 -14.17 -7.47
CA ASN A 139 66.35 -14.03 -8.57
C ASN A 139 65.90 -12.96 -9.58
N ARG A 140 64.62 -12.92 -9.95
CA ARG A 140 64.08 -11.91 -10.89
C ARG A 140 64.09 -10.48 -10.34
N ARG A 141 64.07 -10.27 -9.02
CA ARG A 141 63.98 -8.94 -8.40
C ARG A 141 65.32 -8.37 -7.94
N PHE A 142 66.25 -9.24 -7.57
CA PHE A 142 67.49 -8.81 -6.91
C PHE A 142 68.74 -9.31 -7.62
N VAL A 143 68.77 -10.57 -8.08
CA VAL A 143 69.99 -11.15 -8.68
C VAL A 143 70.12 -10.79 -10.16
N ASN A 144 69.04 -10.92 -10.93
CA ASN A 144 69.03 -10.73 -12.38
C ASN A 144 68.75 -9.28 -12.80
N VAL A 145 68.51 -8.38 -11.85
CA VAL A 145 68.23 -6.97 -12.14
C VAL A 145 69.56 -6.23 -12.24
N VAL A 146 69.90 -5.74 -13.43
CA VAL A 146 71.01 -4.81 -13.63
C VAL A 146 70.49 -3.39 -13.42
N PRO A 147 71.09 -2.57 -12.54
CA PRO A 147 70.67 -1.19 -12.34
C PRO A 147 70.95 -0.36 -13.60
N THR A 148 69.90 -0.04 -14.35
CA THR A 148 69.96 0.87 -15.50
C THR A 148 69.77 2.31 -15.04
N PHE A 149 70.45 3.25 -15.69
CA PHE A 149 70.27 4.67 -15.44
C PHE A 149 68.88 5.13 -15.94
N GLY A 150 68.16 5.95 -15.14
CA GLY A 150 66.80 6.42 -15.46
C GLY A 150 65.68 5.79 -14.63
N LYS A 151 64.42 6.00 -15.06
CA LYS A 151 63.23 5.55 -14.32
C LYS A 151 63.14 4.01 -14.31
N LYS A 152 63.04 3.41 -13.11
CA LYS A 152 62.88 1.95 -12.96
C LYS A 152 61.60 1.47 -13.64
N LYS A 153 61.75 0.52 -14.58
CA LYS A 153 60.61 -0.07 -15.30
C LYS A 153 59.88 -1.10 -14.44
N GLY A 154 58.55 -1.03 -14.47
CA GLY A 154 57.68 -1.94 -13.72
C GLY A 154 57.64 -3.36 -14.30
N PRO A 155 57.34 -4.38 -13.49
CA PRO A 155 57.33 -5.79 -13.91
C PRO A 155 56.21 -6.17 -14.91
N ASN A 156 55.20 -5.31 -15.10
CA ASN A 156 54.10 -5.46 -16.07
C ASN A 156 54.00 -4.24 -16.99
N ALA A 157 55.14 -3.59 -17.26
CA ALA A 157 55.18 -2.50 -18.22
C ALA A 157 55.12 -3.07 -19.64
N ASN A 158 54.04 -2.76 -20.36
CA ASN A 158 53.91 -3.00 -21.79
C ASN A 158 54.62 -1.84 -22.49
N SER A 159 55.93 -1.96 -22.64
CA SER A 159 56.76 -1.05 -23.45
C SER A 159 56.89 -1.59 -24.86
#